data_AF-A0A7C3UET3-F1
#
_entry.id   AF-A0A7C3UET3-F1
#
_cell.length_a   1.000
_cell.length_b   1.000
_cell.length_c   1.000
_cell.angle_alpha   90.00
_cell.angle_beta   90.00
_cell.angle_gamma   90.00
#
_symmetry.space_group_name_H-M   'P 1'
#
loop_
_entity.id
_entity.type
_entity.pdbx_description
1 polymer ?
#
loop_
_entity_poly.entity_id
_entity_poly.type
_entity_poly.pdbx_seq_one_letter_code
_entity_poly.pdbx_strand_id
1 'polypeptide(L)'
;KANRSAIAATAKKELVAKRGHKIKDIPLPIVVEDSIQELKKAKDVIKFLKAVGLEEELERIKKKKVRAGKGKARGRKYKRKIGPLIVITEDKGIGKAVKNLPGIHVCRVENLCAAYLAPGGMPGRLTIWTKSALEKLKNLVG
;
A
#
# COMPACT_ATOMS: atom_id res chain seq x y z
N LYS A 1 -4.78 19.32 6.66
CA LYS A 1 -3.94 18.94 7.84
C LYS A 1 -3.79 17.41 8.01
N ALA A 2 -4.88 16.63 7.96
CA ALA A 2 -4.82 15.16 8.13
C ALA A 2 -3.98 14.41 7.06
N ASN A 3 -4.15 14.73 5.77
CA ASN A 3 -3.40 14.07 4.68
C ASN A 3 -1.88 14.24 4.83
N ARG A 4 -1.39 15.47 5.09
CA ARG A 4 0.03 15.77 5.29
C ARG A 4 0.62 14.99 6.48
N SER A 5 -0.14 14.89 7.57
CA SER A 5 0.26 14.12 8.76
C SER A 5 0.35 12.63 8.47
N ALA A 6 -0.62 12.09 7.72
CA ALA A 6 -0.62 10.69 7.31
C ALA A 6 0.54 10.36 6.37
N ILE A 7 0.86 11.25 5.42
CA ILE A 7 2.02 11.13 4.52
C ILE A 7 3.31 11.09 5.36
N ALA A 8 3.51 12.06 6.27
CA ALA A 8 4.69 12.10 7.13
C ALA A 8 4.86 10.82 7.97
N ALA A 9 3.75 10.24 8.42
CA ALA A 9 3.77 8.98 9.16
C ALA A 9 4.25 7.78 8.34
N THR A 10 4.13 7.80 7.00
CA THR A 10 4.62 6.71 6.14
C THR A 10 6.15 6.66 6.07
N ALA A 11 6.84 7.78 6.32
CA ALA A 11 8.30 7.83 6.33
C ALA A 11 8.91 7.31 7.64
N LYS A 12 8.14 7.27 8.74
CA LYS A 12 8.64 6.85 10.06
C LYS A 12 8.52 5.33 10.24
N LYS A 13 9.66 4.62 10.26
CA LYS A 13 9.72 3.15 10.46
C LYS A 13 8.97 2.67 11.70
N GLU A 14 9.10 3.39 12.81
CA GLU A 14 8.41 3.05 14.06
C GLU A 14 6.89 3.01 13.93
N LEU A 15 6.29 3.98 13.23
CA LEU A 15 4.84 4.06 13.08
C LEU A 15 4.32 2.93 12.17
N VAL A 16 5.08 2.60 11.13
CA VAL A 16 4.74 1.52 10.21
C VAL A 16 4.87 0.14 10.87
N ALA A 17 5.89 -0.04 11.71
CA ALA A 17 6.06 -1.25 12.51
C ALA A 17 4.98 -1.37 13.61
N LYS A 18 4.64 -0.28 14.32
CA LYS A 18 3.55 -0.25 15.32
C LYS A 18 2.19 -0.64 14.75
N ARG A 19 1.93 -0.32 13.47
CA ARG A 19 0.73 -0.75 12.76
C ARG A 19 0.69 -2.27 12.51
N GLY A 20 1.83 -2.95 12.59
CA GLY A 20 1.97 -4.39 12.41
C GLY A 20 2.29 -4.82 10.98
N HIS A 21 2.84 -3.92 10.16
CA HIS A 21 3.51 -4.32 8.91
C HIS A 21 4.84 -5.01 9.24
N LYS A 22 5.15 -6.09 8.53
CA LYS A 22 6.42 -6.80 8.71
C LYS A 22 7.46 -6.20 7.78
N ILE A 23 8.29 -5.33 8.34
CA ILE A 23 9.36 -4.64 7.62
C ILE A 23 10.62 -4.87 8.43
N LYS A 24 11.57 -5.63 7.88
CA LYS A 24 12.86 -5.87 8.52
C LYS A 24 13.75 -4.63 8.40
N ASP A 25 14.54 -4.56 7.34
CA ASP A 25 15.60 -3.54 7.17
C ASP A 25 15.44 -2.67 5.93
N ILE A 26 14.21 -2.53 5.45
CA ILE A 26 13.95 -1.66 4.30
C ILE A 26 13.96 -0.20 4.77
N PRO A 27 14.77 0.68 4.15
CA PRO A 27 14.69 2.11 4.41
C PRO A 27 13.35 2.67 3.93
N LEU A 28 12.70 3.48 4.76
CA LEU A 28 11.45 4.16 4.44
C LEU A 28 11.71 5.65 4.21
N PRO A 29 11.04 6.28 3.24
CA PRO A 29 10.04 5.73 2.31
C PRO A 29 10.66 4.87 1.19
N ILE A 30 9.94 3.85 0.73
CA ILE A 30 10.36 3.03 -0.42
C ILE A 30 10.08 3.82 -1.70
N VAL A 31 11.14 4.18 -2.43
CA VAL A 31 11.06 4.88 -3.72
C VAL A 31 11.47 3.93 -4.83
N VAL A 32 10.64 3.83 -5.86
CA VAL A 32 10.80 2.90 -6.98
C VAL A 32 10.69 3.64 -8.30
N GLU A 33 11.19 3.02 -9.37
CA GLU A 33 11.10 3.60 -10.71
C GLU A 33 9.69 3.54 -11.28
N ASP A 34 9.41 4.47 -12.20
CA ASP A 34 8.10 4.57 -12.85
C ASP A 34 7.78 3.41 -13.79
N SER A 35 8.78 2.58 -14.13
CA SER A 35 8.61 1.31 -14.85
C SER A 35 7.61 0.37 -14.17
N ILE A 36 7.41 0.50 -12.85
CA ILE A 36 6.40 -0.28 -12.13
C ILE A 36 4.96 -0.02 -12.62
N GLN A 37 4.69 1.19 -13.14
CA GLN A 37 3.34 1.58 -13.59
C GLN A 37 2.86 0.73 -14.79
N GLU A 38 3.80 0.17 -15.55
CA GLU A 38 3.56 -0.60 -16.78
C GLU A 38 3.34 -2.10 -16.53
N LEU A 39 3.47 -2.56 -15.28
CA LEU A 39 3.26 -3.96 -14.92
C LEU A 39 1.79 -4.35 -15.11
N LYS A 40 1.52 -5.16 -16.14
CA LYS A 40 0.16 -5.65 -16.45
C LYS A 40 -0.21 -6.95 -15.76
N LYS A 41 0.77 -7.77 -15.38
CA LYS A 41 0.53 -9.10 -14.77
C LYS A 41 0.76 -9.07 -13.27
N ALA A 42 -0.17 -9.68 -12.53
CA ALA A 42 -0.09 -9.81 -11.07
C ALA A 42 1.16 -10.58 -10.62
N LYS A 43 1.63 -11.56 -11.41
CA LYS A 43 2.85 -12.33 -11.12
C LYS A 43 4.08 -11.43 -11.07
N ASP A 44 4.17 -10.46 -11.97
CA ASP A 44 5.33 -9.57 -12.08
C ASP A 44 5.36 -8.59 -10.89
N VAL A 45 4.18 -8.12 -10.45
CA VAL A 45 4.06 -7.32 -9.22
C VAL A 45 4.48 -8.11 -7.98
N ILE A 46 4.12 -9.40 -7.87
CA ILE A 46 4.57 -10.25 -6.76
C ILE A 46 6.09 -10.43 -6.80
N LYS A 47 6.68 -10.69 -7.97
CA LYS A 47 8.14 -10.82 -8.12
C LYS A 47 8.85 -9.54 -7.71
N PHE A 48 8.34 -8.38 -8.14
CA PHE A 48 8.86 -7.08 -7.74
C PHE A 48 8.83 -6.88 -6.22
N LEU A 49 7.68 -7.14 -5.58
CA LEU A 49 7.55 -6.96 -4.13
C LEU A 49 8.44 -7.93 -3.33
N LYS A 50 8.70 -9.14 -3.85
CA LYS A 50 9.68 -10.06 -3.27
C LYS A 50 11.11 -9.52 -3.40
N ALA A 51 11.47 -8.98 -4.56
CA ALA A 51 12.79 -8.37 -4.79
C ALA A 51 13.05 -7.16 -3.88
N VAL A 52 12.01 -6.39 -3.56
CA VAL A 52 12.08 -5.28 -2.57
C VAL A 52 12.21 -5.79 -1.13
N GLY A 53 12.02 -7.09 -0.87
CA GLY A 53 12.12 -7.69 0.46
C GLY A 53 10.81 -7.70 1.26
N LEU A 54 9.66 -7.52 0.61
CA LEU A 54 8.33 -7.52 1.24
C LEU A 54 7.67 -8.90 1.29
N GLU A 55 8.45 -9.97 1.26
CA GLU A 55 7.92 -11.34 1.22
C GLU A 55 7.11 -11.68 2.48
N GLU A 56 7.61 -11.34 3.67
CA GLU A 56 6.88 -11.59 4.93
C GLU A 56 5.58 -10.79 5.02
N GLU A 57 5.56 -9.60 4.42
CA GLU A 57 4.37 -8.77 4.34
C GLU A 57 3.33 -9.40 3.40
N LEU A 58 3.76 -9.94 2.25
CA LEU A 58 2.88 -10.68 1.34
C LEU A 58 2.24 -11.91 2.03
N GLU A 59 3.03 -12.67 2.78
CA GLU A 59 2.52 -13.81 3.56
C GLU A 59 1.53 -13.38 4.65
N ARG A 60 1.82 -12.26 5.31
CA ARG A 60 0.94 -11.68 6.33
C ARG A 60 -0.44 -11.38 5.74
N ILE A 61 -0.48 -10.80 4.53
CA ILE A 61 -1.72 -10.35 3.88
C ILE A 61 -2.51 -11.50 3.25
N LYS A 62 -1.83 -12.56 2.78
CA LYS A 62 -2.46 -13.76 2.20
C LYS A 62 -3.42 -14.45 3.20
N LYS A 63 -3.14 -14.34 4.50
CA LYS A 63 -3.98 -14.89 5.57
C LYS A 63 -5.30 -14.11 5.69
N LYS A 64 -6.42 -14.82 5.54
CA LYS A 64 -7.79 -14.30 5.76
C LYS A 64 -8.42 -14.94 7.00
N LYS A 65 -9.22 -14.17 7.74
CA LYS A 65 -10.03 -14.69 8.85
C LYS A 65 -11.51 -14.61 8.49
N VAL A 66 -12.30 -15.58 8.96
CA VAL A 66 -13.76 -15.47 8.88
C VAL A 66 -14.22 -14.39 9.86
N ARG A 67 -15.08 -13.49 9.41
CA ARG A 67 -15.64 -12.42 10.24
C ARG A 67 -16.57 -13.02 11.28
N ALA A 68 -16.37 -12.64 12.54
CA ALA A 68 -17.28 -12.99 13.62
C ALA A 68 -18.59 -12.18 13.52
N GLY A 69 -19.69 -12.75 14.03
CA GLY A 69 -21.00 -12.11 14.09
C GLY A 69 -21.79 -12.11 12.77
N LYS A 70 -22.89 -11.35 12.76
CA LYS A 70 -23.90 -11.34 11.68
C LYS A 70 -23.39 -10.85 10.33
N GLY A 71 -22.27 -10.13 10.30
CA GLY A 71 -21.64 -9.67 9.05
C GLY A 71 -21.21 -10.81 8.11
N LYS A 72 -20.98 -12.02 8.65
CA LYS A 72 -20.71 -13.22 7.87
C LYS A 72 -21.87 -13.59 6.94
N ALA A 73 -23.10 -13.49 7.44
CA ALA A 73 -24.32 -13.80 6.70
C ALA A 73 -24.66 -12.74 5.64
N ARG A 74 -24.27 -11.48 5.87
CA ARG A 74 -24.51 -10.34 4.95
C ARG A 74 -23.47 -10.23 3.83
N GLY A 75 -22.89 -11.34 3.38
CA GLY A 75 -21.88 -11.37 2.30
C GLY A 75 -20.48 -10.85 2.67
N ARG A 76 -20.23 -10.36 3.89
CA ARG A 76 -18.92 -9.84 4.34
C ARG A 76 -18.12 -10.88 5.13
N LYS A 77 -18.12 -12.13 4.64
CA LYS A 77 -17.60 -13.34 5.32
C LYS A 77 -16.11 -13.27 5.67
N TYR A 78 -15.27 -12.63 4.85
CA TYR A 78 -13.83 -12.61 5.06
C TYR A 78 -13.34 -11.23 5.51
N LYS A 79 -12.45 -11.21 6.52
CA LYS A 79 -11.62 -10.06 6.88
C LYS A 79 -10.19 -10.33 6.43
N ARG A 80 -9.66 -9.44 5.60
CA ARG A 80 -8.27 -9.46 5.13
C ARG A 80 -7.46 -8.40 5.89
N LYS A 81 -6.16 -8.59 5.98
CA LYS A 81 -5.25 -7.56 6.48
C LYS A 81 -5.00 -6.53 5.39
N ILE A 82 -4.74 -5.29 5.83
CA ILE A 82 -4.40 -4.20 4.92
C ILE A 82 -2.90 -4.23 4.71
N GLY A 83 -2.50 -4.32 3.45
CA GLY A 83 -1.12 -4.41 3.00
C GLY A 83 -0.58 -3.10 2.42
N PRO A 84 0.47 -3.19 1.59
CA PRO A 84 1.14 -2.02 1.06
C PRO A 84 0.22 -1.22 0.13
N LEU A 85 0.47 0.08 0.09
CA LEU A 85 -0.11 1.02 -0.85
C LEU A 85 0.96 1.39 -1.87
N ILE A 86 0.69 1.22 -3.15
CA ILE A 86 1.54 1.69 -4.24
C ILE A 86 0.96 3.01 -4.73
N VAL A 87 1.75 4.08 -4.68
CA VAL A 87 1.35 5.41 -5.13
C VAL A 87 2.02 5.68 -6.46
N ILE A 88 1.19 5.95 -7.48
CA ILE A 88 1.60 6.16 -8.87
C ILE A 88 1.10 7.51 -9.38
N THR A 89 1.68 8.00 -10.47
CA THR A 89 1.15 9.18 -11.18
C THR A 89 0.03 8.78 -12.15
N GLU A 90 0.29 7.78 -12.99
CA GLU A 90 -0.60 7.33 -14.04
C GLU A 90 -0.77 5.81 -14.00
N ASP A 91 -1.97 5.33 -14.33
CA ASP A 91 -2.23 3.89 -14.40
C ASP A 91 -1.99 3.38 -15.83
N LYS A 92 -0.80 2.82 -16.08
CA LYS A 92 -0.45 2.18 -17.35
C LYS A 92 -0.76 0.67 -17.39
N GLY A 93 -1.52 0.16 -16.41
CA GLY A 93 -1.92 -1.25 -16.33
C GLY A 93 -1.74 -1.88 -14.95
N ILE A 94 -0.98 -1.23 -14.07
CA ILE A 94 -0.75 -1.69 -12.69
C ILE A 94 -2.04 -1.79 -11.86
N GLY A 95 -3.02 -0.93 -12.09
CA GLY A 95 -4.31 -1.00 -11.40
C GLY A 95 -5.01 -2.34 -11.66
N LYS A 96 -4.95 -2.83 -12.91
CA LYS A 96 -5.49 -4.15 -13.28
C LYS A 96 -4.67 -5.29 -12.67
N ALA A 97 -3.34 -5.18 -12.69
CA ALA A 97 -2.45 -6.20 -12.12
C ALA A 97 -2.67 -6.38 -10.61
N VAL A 98 -2.87 -5.28 -9.88
CA VAL A 98 -3.02 -5.28 -8.42
C VAL A 98 -4.44 -5.66 -7.98
N LYS A 99 -5.46 -5.45 -8.81
CA LYS A 99 -6.87 -5.73 -8.47
C LYS A 99 -7.11 -7.15 -7.95
N ASN A 100 -6.38 -8.14 -8.46
CA ASN A 100 -6.52 -9.54 -8.04
C ASN A 100 -5.63 -9.90 -6.83
N LEU A 101 -4.70 -9.03 -6.43
CA LEU A 101 -3.80 -9.29 -5.32
C LEU A 101 -4.49 -8.96 -3.98
N PRO A 102 -4.42 -9.86 -2.99
CA PRO A 102 -5.02 -9.61 -1.70
C PRO A 102 -4.28 -8.48 -0.97
N GLY A 103 -5.03 -7.46 -0.53
CA GLY A 103 -4.60 -6.42 0.42
C GLY A 103 -3.51 -5.46 -0.07
N ILE A 104 -3.07 -5.58 -1.31
CA ILE A 104 -2.26 -4.56 -2.00
C ILE A 104 -3.23 -3.59 -2.66
N HIS A 105 -2.94 -2.30 -2.55
CA HIS A 105 -3.76 -1.27 -3.18
C HIS A 105 -2.89 -0.34 -4.00
N VAL A 106 -3.45 0.20 -5.07
CA VAL A 106 -2.84 1.24 -5.90
C VAL A 106 -3.69 2.51 -5.77
N CYS A 107 -3.03 3.66 -5.70
CA CYS A 107 -3.69 4.95 -5.70
C CYS A 107 -2.88 5.94 -6.54
N ARG A 108 -3.57 6.81 -7.26
CA ARG A 108 -2.94 7.94 -7.95
C ARG A 108 -2.63 9.04 -6.94
N VAL A 109 -1.51 9.75 -7.09
CA VAL A 109 -1.12 10.85 -6.19
C VAL A 109 -2.24 11.89 -6.05
N GLU A 110 -2.90 12.24 -7.16
CA GLU A 110 -4.01 13.21 -7.20
C GLU A 110 -5.20 12.79 -6.33
N ASN A 111 -5.44 11.47 -6.22
CA ASN A 111 -6.56 10.90 -5.47
C ASN A 111 -6.16 10.45 -4.06
N LEU A 112 -4.95 10.82 -3.60
CA LEU A 112 -4.41 10.36 -2.34
C LEU A 112 -5.14 11.02 -1.16
N CYS A 113 -5.79 10.21 -0.34
CA CYS A 113 -6.51 10.67 0.85
C CYS A 113 -6.06 9.94 2.12
N ALA A 114 -6.34 10.54 3.28
CA ALA A 114 -6.03 9.97 4.58
C ALA A 114 -6.64 8.58 4.80
N ALA A 115 -7.76 8.23 4.15
CA ALA A 115 -8.34 6.90 4.28
C ALA A 115 -7.45 5.81 3.65
N TYR A 116 -6.71 6.12 2.59
CA TYR A 116 -5.75 5.20 1.98
C TYR A 116 -4.47 5.10 2.82
N LEU A 117 -3.98 6.20 3.36
CA LEU A 117 -2.72 6.26 4.13
C LEU A 117 -2.87 5.81 5.59
N ALA A 118 -4.04 6.03 6.17
CA ALA A 118 -4.37 5.74 7.56
C ALA A 118 -5.69 4.98 7.71
N PRO A 119 -5.84 3.78 7.10
CA PRO A 119 -7.10 3.07 7.16
C PRO A 119 -7.45 2.65 8.58
N GLY A 120 -8.69 2.90 9.00
CA GLY A 120 -9.13 2.68 10.38
C GLY A 120 -8.58 3.70 11.39
N GLY A 121 -8.13 4.87 10.93
CA GLY A 121 -7.67 5.98 11.79
C GLY A 121 -6.26 5.81 12.37
N MET A 122 -5.63 4.65 12.19
CA MET A 122 -4.23 4.43 12.56
C MET A 122 -3.32 4.97 11.45
N PRO A 123 -2.27 5.76 11.72
CA PRO A 123 -1.32 6.21 10.71
C PRO A 123 -0.25 5.14 10.39
N GLY A 124 0.69 5.44 9.48
CA GLY A 124 1.84 4.56 9.21
C GLY A 124 1.52 3.33 8.35
N ARG A 125 0.79 3.49 7.25
CA ARG A 125 0.65 2.39 6.27
C ARG A 125 1.95 2.23 5.48
N LEU A 126 2.36 1.00 5.23
CA LEU A 126 3.46 0.72 4.31
C LEU A 126 3.14 1.24 2.92
N THR A 127 3.93 2.20 2.43
CA THR A 127 3.66 2.92 1.19
C THR A 127 4.90 2.88 0.30
N ILE A 128 4.70 2.52 -0.97
CA ILE A 128 5.70 2.47 -2.02
C ILE A 128 5.38 3.61 -2.97
N TRP A 129 6.35 4.48 -3.20
CA TRP A 129 6.19 5.66 -4.04
C TRP A 129 6.98 5.50 -5.32
N THR A 130 6.40 5.87 -6.46
CA THR A 130 7.22 6.04 -7.66
C THR A 130 7.96 7.39 -7.65
N LYS A 131 9.09 7.48 -8.36
CA LYS A 131 9.87 8.73 -8.48
C LYS A 131 8.98 9.90 -8.94
N SER A 132 8.26 9.74 -10.05
CA SER A 132 7.32 10.76 -10.54
C SER A 132 6.23 11.10 -9.53
N ALA A 133 5.82 10.14 -8.70
CA ALA A 133 4.77 10.36 -7.71
C ALA A 133 5.23 11.28 -6.57
N LEU A 134 6.48 11.15 -6.12
CA LEU A 134 7.06 12.04 -5.12
C LEU A 134 7.29 13.46 -5.65
N GLU A 135 7.72 13.58 -6.89
CA GLU A 135 7.90 14.89 -7.53
C GLU A 135 6.56 15.63 -7.64
N LYS A 136 5.51 14.96 -8.15
CA LYS A 136 4.16 15.55 -8.16
C LYS A 136 3.65 15.86 -6.76
N LEU A 137 3.94 15.01 -5.77
CA LEU A 137 3.56 15.26 -4.38
C LEU A 137 4.21 16.54 -3.84
N LYS A 138 5.48 16.80 -4.16
CA LYS A 138 6.18 18.02 -3.76
C LYS A 138 5.46 19.26 -4.30
N ASN A 139 5.00 19.23 -5.55
CA ASN A 139 4.26 20.33 -6.17
C ASN A 139 2.84 20.51 -5.62
N LEU A 140 2.21 19.45 -5.12
CA LEU A 140 0.85 19.49 -4.55
C LEU A 140 0.83 19.92 -3.07
N VAL A 141 1.92 19.66 -2.35
CA VAL A 141 2.01 19.87 -0.90
C VAL A 141 2.83 21.12 -0.55
N GLY A 142 3.81 21.48 -1.39
CA GLY A 142 4.53 22.75 -1.36
C GLY A 142 3.62 23.91 -1.66
#